data_AF-A0A6C0HJF1-F1
#
_entry.id   AF-A0A6C0HJF1-F1
#
_cell.length_a   1.000
_cell.length_b   1.000
_cell.length_c   1.000
_cell.angle_alpha   90.00
_cell.angle_beta   90.00
_cell.angle_gamma   90.00
#
_symmetry.space_group_name_H-M   'P 1'
#
loop_
_entity.id
_entity.type
_entity.pdbx_description
1 polymer ?
#
loop_
_entity_poly.entity_id
_entity_poly.type
_entity_poly.pdbx_seq_one_letter_code
_entity_poly.pdbx_strand_id
1 'polypeptide(L)'
;MSATTDQRQLNDKWVLYHHLPSEKNWTLSGYTVLSNDISTVNSVIAVKNYLPENMIKYSMLFLMRHGISPLWEDPKNRNGGCFSYKIFNKHVEQVWRDLMCTLCGETLCDAKFCSYINGITISPKKNFCIVKIWMSTKEFQDPNIIRPVENLTKHGSVFKSHSES
;
A
#
# COMPACT_ATOMS: atom_id res chain seq x y z
N MET A 1 -27.85 -5.25 27.91
CA MET A 1 -27.74 -4.15 26.93
C MET A 1 -26.47 -4.40 26.15
N SER A 2 -26.57 -4.86 24.91
CA SER A 2 -25.38 -5.11 24.08
C SER A 2 -24.85 -3.75 23.63
N ALA A 3 -23.65 -3.38 24.08
CA ALA A 3 -22.97 -2.21 23.56
C ALA A 3 -22.69 -2.49 22.08
N THR A 4 -23.39 -1.82 21.18
CA THR A 4 -22.99 -1.71 19.78
C THR A 4 -21.61 -1.08 19.76
N THR A 5 -20.57 -1.88 19.62
CA THR A 5 -19.23 -1.40 19.32
C THR A 5 -19.34 -0.56 18.07
N ASP A 6 -19.25 0.75 18.22
CA ASP A 6 -19.27 1.72 17.12
C ASP A 6 -18.09 1.41 16.19
N GLN A 7 -18.35 0.57 15.18
CA GLN A 7 -17.37 0.23 14.16
C GLN A 7 -17.28 1.44 13.23
N ARG A 8 -16.42 2.39 13.61
CA ARG A 8 -16.05 3.54 12.79
C ARG A 8 -15.62 3.06 11.41
N GLN A 9 -16.49 3.24 10.43
CA GLN A 9 -16.28 2.84 9.04
C GLN A 9 -15.15 3.69 8.43
N LEU A 10 -14.40 3.08 7.52
CA LEU A 10 -13.47 3.80 6.66
C LEU A 10 -14.23 4.43 5.49
N ASN A 11 -13.58 5.37 4.81
CA ASN A 11 -14.12 5.96 3.57
C ASN A 11 -14.18 4.95 2.43
N ASP A 12 -13.33 3.92 2.49
CA ASP A 12 -13.23 2.88 1.47
C ASP A 12 -12.84 1.54 2.08
N LYS A 13 -13.08 0.48 1.31
CA LYS A 13 -12.70 -0.90 1.66
C LYS A 13 -11.34 -1.24 1.03
N TRP A 14 -10.52 -1.98 1.76
CA TRP A 14 -9.18 -2.37 1.33
C TRP A 14 -8.98 -3.88 1.37
N VAL A 15 -8.09 -4.36 0.51
CA VAL A 15 -7.69 -5.76 0.38
C VAL A 15 -6.18 -5.86 0.53
N LEU A 16 -5.73 -6.72 1.45
CA LEU A 16 -4.32 -7.04 1.66
C LEU A 16 -3.97 -8.34 0.95
N TYR A 17 -3.10 -8.24 -0.05
CA TYR A 17 -2.52 -9.37 -0.77
C TYR A 17 -1.08 -9.63 -0.34
N HIS A 18 -0.67 -10.87 -0.56
CA HIS A 18 0.66 -11.38 -0.33
C HIS A 18 1.14 -12.14 -1.56
N HIS A 19 2.39 -11.91 -1.95
CA HIS A 19 3.06 -12.63 -3.01
C HIS A 19 4.47 -13.02 -2.55
N LEU A 20 4.83 -14.30 -2.72
CA LEU A 20 6.12 -14.80 -2.31
C LEU A 20 7.20 -14.34 -3.28
N PRO A 21 8.40 -13.90 -2.81
CA PRO A 21 9.50 -13.56 -3.72
C PRO A 21 9.97 -14.71 -4.63
N SER A 22 9.68 -15.96 -4.25
CA SER A 22 9.98 -17.16 -5.03
C SER A 22 8.87 -17.55 -6.00
N GLU A 23 7.66 -17.00 -5.86
CA GLU A 23 6.55 -17.25 -6.77
C GLU A 23 6.84 -16.58 -8.12
N LYS A 24 6.58 -17.29 -9.21
CA LYS A 24 6.83 -16.82 -10.58
C LYS A 24 5.54 -16.54 -11.34
N ASN A 25 4.40 -16.97 -10.81
CA ASN A 25 3.09 -16.67 -11.35
C ASN A 25 2.66 -15.25 -10.99
N TRP A 26 2.88 -14.30 -11.90
CA TRP A 26 2.48 -12.90 -11.74
C TRP A 26 1.03 -12.60 -12.12
N THR A 27 0.23 -13.63 -12.42
CA THR A 27 -1.22 -13.45 -12.55
C THR A 27 -1.88 -13.40 -11.18
N LEU A 28 -3.13 -12.96 -11.10
CA LEU A 28 -3.86 -12.85 -9.83
C LEU A 28 -3.88 -14.16 -9.01
N SER A 29 -3.83 -15.32 -9.69
CA SER A 29 -3.79 -16.63 -9.02
C SER A 29 -2.51 -16.92 -8.23
N GLY A 30 -1.41 -16.21 -8.51
CA GLY A 30 -0.18 -16.30 -7.73
C GLY A 30 -0.17 -15.41 -6.48
N TYR A 31 -1.25 -14.66 -6.22
CA TYR A 31 -1.40 -13.83 -5.04
C TYR A 31 -2.29 -14.53 -4.02
N THR A 32 -1.86 -14.51 -2.75
CA THR A 32 -2.69 -14.94 -1.62
C THR A 32 -3.39 -13.73 -1.02
N VAL A 33 -4.69 -13.82 -0.79
CA VAL A 33 -5.44 -12.77 -0.08
C VAL A 33 -5.34 -13.03 1.43
N LEU A 34 -4.70 -12.11 2.15
CA LEU A 34 -4.58 -12.19 3.61
C LEU A 34 -5.79 -11.59 4.32
N SER A 35 -6.36 -10.54 3.78
CA SER A 35 -7.60 -9.92 4.27
C SER A 35 -8.32 -9.26 3.09
N ASN A 36 -9.60 -9.56 2.92
CA ASN A 36 -10.42 -9.04 1.82
C ASN A 36 -11.47 -8.00 2.26
N ASP A 37 -11.47 -7.63 3.55
CA ASP A 37 -12.46 -6.74 4.14
C ASP A 37 -11.89 -5.85 5.25
N ILE A 38 -10.96 -4.97 4.86
CA ILE A 38 -10.48 -3.91 5.73
C ILE A 38 -11.36 -2.68 5.47
N SER A 39 -12.49 -2.58 6.17
CA SER A 39 -13.52 -1.54 5.98
C SER A 39 -13.80 -0.71 7.24
N THR A 40 -13.17 -1.06 8.37
CA THR A 40 -13.35 -0.35 9.66
C THR A 40 -12.02 0.01 10.30
N VAL A 41 -12.01 1.02 11.16
CA VAL A 41 -10.81 1.37 11.95
C VAL A 41 -10.29 0.17 12.75
N ASN A 42 -11.19 -0.64 13.31
CA ASN A 42 -10.81 -1.85 14.06
C ASN A 42 -10.14 -2.90 13.17
N SER A 43 -10.60 -3.08 11.92
CA SER A 43 -9.95 -3.98 10.96
C SER A 43 -8.53 -3.51 10.61
N VAL A 44 -8.31 -2.19 10.47
CA VAL A 44 -6.96 -1.62 10.26
C VAL A 44 -6.07 -1.88 11.46
N ILE A 45 -6.56 -1.65 12.68
CA ILE A 45 -5.81 -1.91 13.92
C ILE A 45 -5.48 -3.40 14.06
N ALA A 46 -6.43 -4.28 13.74
CA ALA A 46 -6.21 -5.72 13.77
C ALA A 46 -5.09 -6.14 12.80
N VAL A 47 -5.16 -5.71 11.53
CA VAL A 47 -4.08 -5.99 10.56
C VAL A 47 -2.76 -5.37 11.03
N LYS A 48 -2.77 -4.14 11.56
CA LYS A 48 -1.60 -3.46 12.13
C LYS A 48 -0.98 -4.22 13.29
N ASN A 49 -1.73 -4.92 14.11
CA ASN A 49 -1.18 -5.59 15.28
C ASN A 49 -0.81 -7.05 15.02
N TYR A 50 -1.53 -7.72 14.12
CA TYR A 50 -1.38 -9.17 13.90
C TYR A 50 -0.56 -9.54 12.65
N LEU A 51 -0.29 -8.59 11.74
CA LEU A 51 0.57 -8.87 10.59
C LEU A 51 2.03 -9.07 11.05
N PRO A 52 2.63 -10.27 10.85
CA PRO A 52 3.96 -10.57 11.38
C PRO A 52 5.05 -9.71 10.76
N GLU A 53 6.01 -9.26 11.59
CA GLU A 53 7.14 -8.45 11.15
C GLU A 53 7.95 -9.12 10.03
N ASN A 54 8.22 -10.43 10.15
CA ASN A 54 8.93 -11.20 9.13
C ASN A 54 8.20 -11.20 7.78
N MET A 55 6.87 -11.19 7.79
CA MET A 55 6.10 -11.09 6.55
C MET A 55 6.30 -9.70 5.92
N ILE A 56 6.21 -8.63 6.70
CA ILE A 56 6.42 -7.26 6.21
C ILE A 56 7.84 -7.07 5.65
N LYS A 57 8.85 -7.68 6.29
CA LYS A 57 10.26 -7.53 5.91
C LYS A 57 10.70 -8.41 4.74
N TYR A 58 10.12 -9.60 4.56
CA TYR A 58 10.66 -10.62 3.67
C TYR A 58 9.68 -11.13 2.61
N SER A 59 8.44 -10.66 2.60
CA SER A 59 7.46 -10.97 1.53
C SER A 59 7.07 -9.73 0.74
N MET A 60 6.41 -9.92 -0.41
CA MET A 60 5.77 -8.81 -1.10
C MET A 60 4.34 -8.65 -0.59
N LEU A 61 4.01 -7.46 -0.09
CA LEU A 61 2.67 -7.12 0.36
C LEU A 61 2.08 -6.02 -0.51
N PHE A 62 0.78 -6.09 -0.73
CA PHE A 62 0.02 -5.15 -1.52
C PHE A 62 -1.26 -4.82 -0.76
N LEU A 63 -1.44 -3.57 -0.38
CA LEU A 63 -2.68 -3.08 0.21
C LEU A 63 -3.38 -2.22 -0.84
N MET A 64 -4.42 -2.77 -1.46
CA MET A 64 -5.12 -2.16 -2.59
C MET A 64 -6.55 -1.80 -2.21
N ARG A 65 -7.08 -0.73 -2.79
CA ARG A 65 -8.49 -0.38 -2.68
C ARG A 65 -9.35 -1.51 -3.28
N HIS A 66 -10.49 -1.79 -2.67
CA HIS A 66 -11.34 -2.90 -3.08
C HIS A 66 -11.78 -2.76 -4.55
N GLY A 67 -11.76 -3.88 -5.28
CA GLY A 67 -12.05 -3.90 -6.72
C GLY A 67 -10.86 -3.53 -7.61
N ILE A 68 -9.70 -3.20 -7.04
CA ILE A 68 -8.45 -2.95 -7.78
C ILE A 68 -7.46 -4.07 -7.45
N SER A 69 -7.08 -4.84 -8.47
CA SER A 69 -6.08 -5.90 -8.32
C SER A 69 -4.66 -5.33 -8.17
N PRO A 70 -3.73 -6.06 -7.54
CA PRO A 70 -2.32 -5.66 -7.41
C PRO A 70 -1.51 -5.84 -8.70
N LEU A 71 -2.16 -5.70 -9.86
CA LEU A 71 -1.61 -5.91 -11.20
C LEU A 71 -1.53 -4.57 -11.94
N TRP A 72 -0.48 -4.35 -12.72
CA TRP A 72 -0.32 -3.12 -13.49
C TRP A 72 -1.30 -3.05 -14.66
N GLU A 73 -1.80 -4.21 -15.13
CA GLU A 73 -2.79 -4.38 -16.18
C GLU A 73 -4.20 -3.97 -15.75
N ASP A 74 -4.46 -3.88 -14.44
CA ASP A 74 -5.76 -3.50 -13.90
C ASP A 74 -6.24 -2.18 -14.54
N PRO A 75 -7.51 -2.07 -14.97
CA PRO A 75 -8.03 -0.86 -15.60
C PRO A 75 -7.79 0.42 -14.80
N LYS A 76 -7.75 0.34 -13.46
CA LYS A 76 -7.47 1.48 -12.58
C LYS A 76 -5.98 1.78 -12.42
N ASN A 77 -5.08 0.83 -12.72
CA ASN A 77 -3.64 0.99 -12.58
C ASN A 77 -2.93 1.31 -13.90
N ARG A 78 -3.37 0.73 -15.02
CA ARG A 78 -2.64 0.73 -16.31
C ARG A 78 -2.34 2.10 -16.90
N ASN A 79 -3.19 3.08 -16.61
CA ASN A 79 -3.06 4.46 -17.11
C ASN A 79 -2.37 5.39 -16.11
N GLY A 80 -1.97 4.87 -14.95
CA GLY A 80 -1.35 5.64 -13.88
C GLY A 80 0.15 5.38 -13.76
N GLY A 81 0.63 5.42 -12.52
CA GLY A 81 2.01 5.17 -12.19
C GLY A 81 2.21 5.03 -10.69
N CYS A 82 3.45 5.09 -10.23
CA CYS A 82 3.74 4.99 -8.81
C CYS A 82 4.91 5.86 -8.38
N PHE A 83 4.84 6.36 -7.15
CA PHE A 83 5.99 6.87 -6.44
C PHE A 83 6.77 5.70 -5.85
N SER A 84 8.10 5.69 -5.98
CA SER A 84 8.95 4.64 -5.44
C SER A 84 9.92 5.19 -4.40
N TYR A 85 9.97 4.52 -3.25
CA TYR A 85 10.78 4.91 -2.09
C TYR A 85 11.63 3.74 -1.62
N LYS A 86 12.85 4.04 -1.20
CA LYS A 86 13.77 3.09 -0.57
C LYS A 86 13.70 3.22 0.94
N ILE A 87 13.55 2.11 1.64
CA ILE A 87 13.50 2.05 3.11
C ILE A 87 14.52 1.05 3.61
N PHE A 88 15.36 1.45 4.57
CA PHE A 88 16.30 0.52 5.21
C PHE A 88 15.56 -0.50 6.08
N ASN A 89 16.03 -1.75 6.10
CA ASN A 89 15.34 -2.87 6.78
C ASN A 89 14.95 -2.62 8.24
N LYS A 90 15.73 -1.81 8.97
CA LYS A 90 15.42 -1.43 10.37
C LYS A 90 14.15 -0.59 10.53
N HIS A 91 13.70 0.10 9.48
CA HIS A 91 12.53 0.98 9.51
C HIS A 91 11.33 0.41 8.74
N VAL A 92 11.51 -0.71 8.04
CA VAL A 92 10.49 -1.28 7.14
C VAL A 92 9.16 -1.55 7.83
N GLU A 93 9.20 -2.11 9.04
CA GLU A 93 7.98 -2.41 9.79
C GLU A 93 7.21 -1.14 10.14
N GLN A 94 7.88 -0.17 10.79
CA GLN A 94 7.26 1.09 11.18
C GLN A 94 6.70 1.83 9.96
N VAL A 95 7.48 1.98 8.90
CA VAL A 95 7.02 2.68 7.69
C VAL A 95 5.82 1.99 7.06
N TRP A 96 5.82 0.65 6.96
CA TRP A 96 4.67 -0.07 6.40
C TRP A 96 3.40 0.12 7.24
N ARG A 97 3.51 0.01 8.56
CA ARG A 97 2.36 0.17 9.47
C ARG A 97 1.80 1.60 9.41
N ASP A 98 2.67 2.61 9.35
CA ASP A 98 2.26 4.01 9.26
C ASP A 98 1.62 4.34 7.90
N LEU A 99 2.20 3.82 6.80
CA LEU A 99 1.61 3.96 5.47
C LEU A 99 0.24 3.29 5.38
N MET A 100 0.07 2.09 5.95
CA MET A 100 -1.23 1.44 6.00
C MET A 100 -2.27 2.27 6.74
N CYS A 101 -1.92 2.80 7.93
CA CYS A 101 -2.85 3.62 8.70
C CYS A 101 -3.22 4.92 7.98
N THR A 102 -2.23 5.61 7.39
CA THR A 102 -2.45 6.89 6.69
C THR A 102 -3.17 6.71 5.36
N LEU A 103 -2.93 5.59 4.65
CA LEU A 103 -3.66 5.22 3.44
C LEU A 103 -5.14 4.95 3.76
N CYS A 104 -5.41 4.01 4.66
CA CYS A 104 -6.79 3.64 5.01
C CYS A 104 -7.57 4.79 5.65
N GLY A 105 -6.86 5.70 6.33
CA GLY A 105 -7.45 6.92 6.89
C GLY A 105 -7.58 8.09 5.91
N GLU A 106 -7.20 7.93 4.63
CA GLU A 106 -7.22 9.00 3.61
C GLU A 106 -6.42 10.26 4.01
N THR A 107 -5.31 10.07 4.73
CA THR A 107 -4.45 11.15 5.26
C THR A 107 -3.02 11.13 4.72
N LEU A 108 -2.69 10.21 3.82
CA LEU A 108 -1.36 10.09 3.22
C LEU A 108 -0.97 11.29 2.33
N CYS A 109 -1.96 12.02 1.83
CA CYS A 109 -1.79 13.28 1.11
C CYS A 109 -3.01 14.19 1.35
N ASP A 110 -3.10 15.32 0.66
CA ASP A 110 -4.31 16.13 0.69
C ASP A 110 -5.47 15.40 0.03
N ALA A 111 -6.70 15.65 0.49
CA ALA A 111 -7.90 14.92 0.08
C ALA A 111 -8.10 14.89 -1.46
N LYS A 112 -7.73 15.97 -2.16
CA LYS A 112 -7.79 16.06 -3.63
C LYS A 112 -6.86 15.07 -4.36
N PHE A 113 -5.82 14.56 -3.69
CA PHE A 113 -4.87 13.60 -4.25
C PHE A 113 -5.15 12.17 -3.74
N CYS A 114 -5.65 12.03 -2.50
CA CYS A 114 -5.94 10.73 -1.87
C CYS A 114 -6.87 9.85 -2.72
N SER A 115 -7.89 10.45 -3.34
CA SER A 115 -8.83 9.76 -4.23
C SER A 115 -8.18 9.11 -5.46
N TYR A 116 -6.96 9.54 -5.82
CA TYR A 116 -6.20 8.97 -6.93
C TYR A 116 -5.26 7.84 -6.49
N ILE A 117 -5.09 7.60 -5.19
CA ILE A 117 -4.28 6.49 -4.69
C ILE A 117 -5.09 5.19 -4.76
N ASN A 118 -4.55 4.22 -5.50
CA ASN A 118 -5.11 2.88 -5.65
C ASN A 118 -4.61 1.91 -4.58
N GLY A 119 -3.41 2.14 -4.04
CA GLY A 119 -2.83 1.26 -3.04
C GLY A 119 -1.35 1.50 -2.77
N ILE A 120 -0.80 0.71 -1.85
CA ILE A 120 0.63 0.69 -1.54
C ILE A 120 1.18 -0.73 -1.64
N THR A 121 2.46 -0.82 -1.97
CA THR A 121 3.16 -2.11 -2.04
C THR A 121 4.50 -2.02 -1.35
N ILE A 122 4.95 -3.11 -0.76
CA ILE A 122 6.32 -3.27 -0.27
C ILE A 122 6.95 -4.52 -0.86
N SER A 123 8.21 -4.42 -1.28
CA SER A 123 8.95 -5.54 -1.85
C SER A 123 10.37 -5.58 -1.30
N PRO A 124 10.83 -6.72 -0.76
CA PRO A 124 12.15 -6.86 -0.17
C PRO A 124 13.25 -6.86 -1.24
N LYS A 125 14.39 -6.28 -0.87
CA LYS A 125 15.69 -6.39 -1.56
C LYS A 125 16.75 -6.79 -0.52
N LYS A 126 18.00 -6.98 -0.96
CA LYS A 126 19.07 -7.52 -0.10
C LYS A 126 19.25 -6.76 1.23
N ASN A 127 19.27 -5.43 1.20
CA ASN A 127 19.58 -4.58 2.37
C ASN A 127 18.51 -3.50 2.66
N PHE A 128 17.43 -3.49 1.90
CA PHE A 128 16.36 -2.48 1.97
C PHE A 128 15.08 -3.07 1.39
N CYS A 129 13.95 -2.41 1.63
CA CYS A 129 12.72 -2.64 0.86
C CYS A 129 12.45 -1.46 -0.06
N ILE A 130 11.76 -1.75 -1.17
CA ILE A 130 11.14 -0.74 -2.00
C ILE A 130 9.67 -0.67 -1.63
N VAL A 131 9.21 0.51 -1.24
CA VAL A 131 7.79 0.82 -1.15
C VAL A 131 7.36 1.57 -2.39
N LYS A 132 6.14 1.28 -2.87
CA LYS A 132 5.48 2.06 -3.90
C LYS A 132 4.12 2.53 -3.45
N ILE A 133 3.75 3.74 -3.87
CA ILE A 133 2.40 4.30 -3.74
C ILE A 133 1.83 4.39 -5.15
N TRP A 134 0.76 3.65 -5.42
CA TRP A 134 0.17 3.49 -6.75
C TRP A 134 -0.91 4.56 -6.96
N MET A 135 -0.79 5.29 -8.06
CA MET A 135 -1.70 6.34 -8.50
C MET A 135 -2.47 5.86 -9.74
N SER A 136 -3.75 6.20 -9.83
CA SER A 136 -4.59 5.96 -11.01
C SER A 136 -4.32 6.90 -12.18
N THR A 137 -3.55 7.97 -11.95
CA THR A 137 -3.23 9.02 -12.93
C THR A 137 -1.74 9.31 -12.95
N LYS A 138 -1.27 9.89 -14.07
CA LYS A 138 0.09 10.42 -14.25
C LYS A 138 0.16 11.94 -14.12
N GLU A 139 -0.96 12.61 -13.86
CA GLU A 139 -1.01 14.08 -13.75
C GLU A 139 -0.26 14.61 -12.52
N PHE A 140 -0.23 13.82 -11.44
CA PHE A 140 0.40 14.21 -10.17
C PHE A 140 1.71 13.43 -9.96
N GLN A 141 2.83 14.02 -10.37
CA GLN A 141 4.15 13.38 -10.31
C GLN A 141 5.09 14.01 -9.28
N ASP A 142 4.67 15.10 -8.61
CA ASP A 142 5.47 15.74 -7.58
C ASP A 142 5.51 14.85 -6.32
N PRO A 143 6.66 14.31 -5.89
CA PRO A 143 6.75 13.50 -4.68
C PRO A 143 6.40 14.28 -3.39
N ASN A 144 6.27 15.61 -3.46
CA ASN A 144 5.82 16.43 -2.34
C ASN A 144 4.32 16.30 -2.06
N ILE A 145 3.51 15.73 -2.95
CA ILE A 145 2.09 15.48 -2.66
C ILE A 145 1.90 14.49 -1.51
N ILE A 146 2.83 13.54 -1.35
CA ILE A 146 2.80 12.57 -0.26
C ILE A 146 3.28 13.25 1.01
N ARG A 147 2.52 13.18 2.11
CA ARG A 147 2.94 13.80 3.37
C ARG A 147 4.21 13.15 3.92
N PRO A 148 5.02 13.88 4.71
CA PRO A 148 6.18 13.29 5.37
C PRO A 148 5.76 12.08 6.23
N VAL A 149 6.45 10.96 6.04
CA VAL A 149 6.34 9.77 6.88
C VAL A 149 7.72 9.54 7.49
N GLU A 150 7.79 9.34 8.80
CA GLU A 150 9.06 9.11 9.49
C GLU A 150 9.81 7.95 8.85
N ASN A 151 11.11 8.11 8.61
CA ASN A 151 12.01 7.14 7.97
C ASN A 151 11.71 6.80 6.49
N LEU A 152 10.73 7.45 5.86
CA LEU A 152 10.47 7.37 4.42
C LEU A 152 11.17 8.53 3.69
N THR A 153 12.38 8.29 3.18
CA THR A 153 13.13 9.34 2.46
C THR A 153 12.53 9.59 1.07
N LYS A 154 12.25 10.87 0.77
CA LYS A 154 11.87 11.32 -0.58
C LYS A 154 13.06 11.60 -1.48
N HIS A 155 14.28 11.65 -0.94
CA HIS A 155 15.48 11.92 -1.73
C HIS A 155 15.68 10.81 -2.77
N GLY A 156 15.66 11.20 -4.06
CA GLY A 156 15.73 10.27 -5.18
C GLY A 156 14.44 9.48 -5.44
N SER A 157 13.32 9.84 -4.80
CA SER A 157 12.00 9.32 -5.19
C SER A 157 11.61 9.87 -6.55
N VAL A 158 11.15 8.98 -7.43
CA VAL A 158 10.77 9.29 -8.80
C VAL A 158 9.40 8.68 -9.05
N PHE A 159 8.52 9.44 -9.71
CA PHE A 159 7.28 8.91 -10.25
C PHE A 159 7.58 8.09 -11.51
N LYS A 160 7.08 6.86 -11.58
CA LYS A 160 7.24 5.97 -12.74
C LYS A 160 5.90 5.58 -13.31
N SER A 161 5.74 5.80 -14.61
CA SER A 161 4.56 5.36 -15.37
C SER A 161 4.50 3.82 -15.44
N HIS A 162 3.31 3.25 -15.24
CA HIS A 162 3.13 1.80 -15.41
C HIS A 162 3.24 1.36 -16.87
N SER A 163 2.93 2.24 -17.83
CA SER A 163 3.04 1.92 -19.26
C SER A 163 4.47 1.94 -19.81
N GLU A 164 5.44 2.34 -18.99
CA GLU A 164 6.87 2.47 -19.35
C GLU A 164 7.77 1.56 -18.50
N SER A 165 7.15 0.67 -17.70
CA SER A 165 7.83 -0.22 -16.74
C SER A 165 7.97 -1.65 -17.24
#